data_AF-A0A1B8WGR4-F1
#
_entry.id   AF-A0A1B8WGR4-F1
#
_cell.length_a   1.000
_cell.length_b   1.000
_cell.length_c   1.000
_cell.angle_alpha   90.00
_cell.angle_beta   90.00
_cell.angle_gamma   90.00
#
_symmetry.space_group_name_H-M   'P 1'
#
loop_
_entity.id
_entity.type
_entity.pdbx_description
1 polymer ?
#
loop_
_entity_poly.entity_id
_entity_poly.type
_entity_poly.pdbx_seq_one_letter_code
_entity_poly.pdbx_strand_id
1 'polypeptide(L)'
;MLRSYDEARSRHIADHRSLYDRVKLDLGSKTKPNTMPVGEHMETYGASDPSLIELLFQYGRYLLIASSRPGTLPANLQGIWNAYTRAPWSSNWTLNINAQMNYWSVETANLSECHDPLLDFIGKLAVTGKQTASDYYGARGWVAHHNTDIWGHTTPAGGNGAGDASWAMWPMGGVWLAQHLWKHYAFNWIVYFGVAETDRTFEWTKNIYAPRLRGVYVFFLVNDRDI
;
A
#
# COMPACT_ATOMS: atom_id res chain seq x y z
N MET A 1 17.62 27.30 -12.48
CA MET A 1 16.95 27.72 -13.74
C MET A 1 15.60 27.06 -13.81
N LEU A 2 14.57 27.78 -14.25
CA LEU A 2 13.28 27.21 -14.59
C LEU A 2 13.40 26.42 -15.90
N ARG A 3 12.75 25.26 -15.98
CA ARG A 3 12.74 24.38 -17.17
C ARG A 3 11.65 24.81 -18.15
N SER A 4 11.84 24.55 -19.44
CA SER A 4 10.78 24.76 -20.44
C SER A 4 9.65 23.74 -20.30
N TYR A 5 8.48 24.04 -20.88
CA TYR A 5 7.36 23.10 -20.93
C TYR A 5 7.75 21.77 -21.60
N ASP A 6 8.42 21.83 -22.75
CA ASP A 6 8.81 20.64 -23.51
C ASP A 6 9.80 19.77 -22.75
N GLU A 7 10.72 20.39 -22.01
CA GLU A 7 11.67 19.69 -21.15
C GLU A 7 10.94 19.03 -19.97
N ALA A 8 10.04 19.75 -19.29
CA ALA A 8 9.26 19.22 -18.18
C ALA A 8 8.36 18.05 -18.62
N ARG A 9 7.67 18.20 -19.76
CA ARG A 9 6.80 17.17 -20.35
C ARG A 9 7.59 15.93 -20.77
N SER A 10 8.70 16.11 -21.47
CA SER A 10 9.55 14.98 -21.89
C SER A 10 10.06 14.18 -20.69
N ARG A 11 10.46 14.86 -19.61
CA ARG A 11 10.88 14.21 -18.37
C ARG A 11 9.74 13.48 -17.67
N HIS A 12 8.56 14.09 -17.59
CA HIS A 12 7.37 13.44 -17.02
C HIS A 12 7.00 12.15 -17.77
N ILE A 13 6.99 12.21 -19.11
CA ILE A 13 6.69 11.05 -19.94
C ILE A 13 7.74 9.95 -19.74
N ALA A 14 9.02 10.31 -19.74
CA ALA A 14 10.10 9.35 -19.51
C ALA A 14 9.99 8.67 -18.13
N ASP A 15 9.76 9.45 -17.07
CA ASP A 15 9.54 8.94 -15.72
C ASP A 15 8.34 7.98 -15.64
N HIS A 16 7.16 8.42 -16.09
CA HIS A 16 5.96 7.60 -16.03
C HIS A 16 6.10 6.32 -16.86
N ARG A 17 6.63 6.41 -18.09
CA ARG A 17 6.82 5.25 -18.97
C ARG A 17 7.83 4.25 -18.42
N SER A 18 8.84 4.69 -17.67
CA SER A 18 9.80 3.80 -17.03
C SER A 18 9.16 2.79 -16.07
N LEU A 19 7.98 3.11 -15.53
CA LEU A 19 7.15 2.23 -14.69
C LEU A 19 6.03 1.59 -15.51
N TYR A 20 5.28 2.39 -16.26
CA TYR A 20 4.07 1.95 -16.94
C TYR A 20 4.34 0.94 -18.06
N ASP A 21 5.40 1.12 -18.85
CA ASP A 21 5.68 0.26 -20.01
C ASP A 21 6.27 -1.11 -19.64
N ARG A 22 6.58 -1.36 -18.36
CA ARG A 22 7.17 -2.62 -17.87
C ARG A 22 6.26 -3.85 -18.05
N VAL A 23 4.94 -3.65 -18.12
CA VAL A 23 3.96 -4.73 -18.23
C VAL A 23 2.99 -4.43 -19.37
N LYS A 24 2.85 -5.41 -20.27
CA LYS A 24 1.85 -5.41 -21.34
C LYS A 24 0.96 -6.63 -21.15
N LEU A 25 -0.34 -6.44 -21.34
CA LEU A 25 -1.34 -7.48 -21.30
C LEU A 25 -2.10 -7.43 -22.62
N ASP A 26 -2.20 -8.57 -23.29
CA ASP A 26 -2.93 -8.77 -24.53
C ASP A 26 -3.79 -10.02 -24.35
N LEU A 27 -5.11 -9.82 -24.30
CA LEU A 27 -6.14 -10.83 -24.12
C LEU A 27 -6.91 -11.08 -25.42
N GLY A 28 -6.46 -10.51 -26.54
CA GLY A 28 -6.98 -10.77 -27.88
C GLY A 28 -7.78 -9.63 -28.50
N SER A 29 -8.57 -9.97 -29.51
CA SER A 29 -9.12 -9.00 -30.45
C SER A 29 -10.26 -8.16 -29.86
N LYS A 30 -10.14 -6.84 -30.05
CA LYS A 30 -11.15 -5.84 -29.71
C LYS A 30 -12.42 -6.09 -30.52
N THR A 31 -13.57 -6.13 -29.85
CA THR A 31 -14.88 -6.21 -30.51
C THR A 31 -15.53 -4.83 -30.69
N LYS A 32 -15.02 -3.80 -30.00
CA LYS A 32 -15.55 -2.43 -30.08
C LYS A 32 -14.97 -1.57 -31.22
N PRO A 33 -15.71 -0.53 -31.66
CA PRO A 33 -15.15 0.59 -32.41
C PRO A 33 -14.12 1.40 -31.59
N ASN A 34 -13.07 1.90 -32.26
CA ASN A 34 -12.04 2.72 -31.61
C ASN A 34 -12.57 4.06 -31.04
N THR A 35 -13.70 4.56 -31.56
CA THR A 35 -14.28 5.85 -31.21
C THR A 35 -15.28 5.81 -30.04
N MET A 36 -15.67 4.63 -29.58
CA MET A 36 -16.66 4.49 -28.50
C MET A 36 -16.09 5.00 -27.15
N PRO A 37 -16.80 5.90 -26.45
CA PRO A 37 -16.43 6.34 -25.09
C PRO A 37 -16.36 5.18 -24.10
N VAL A 38 -15.49 5.29 -23.09
CA VAL A 38 -15.29 4.20 -22.12
C VAL A 38 -16.55 3.88 -21.31
N GLY A 39 -17.37 4.88 -20.98
CA GLY A 39 -18.64 4.67 -20.26
C GLY A 39 -19.61 3.79 -21.03
N GLU A 40 -19.86 4.13 -22.30
CA GLU A 40 -20.70 3.33 -23.20
C GLU A 40 -20.13 1.94 -23.44
N HIS A 41 -18.79 1.81 -23.54
CA HIS A 41 -18.10 0.52 -23.67
C HIS A 41 -18.35 -0.39 -22.47
N MET A 42 -18.27 0.16 -21.25
CA MET A 42 -18.56 -0.56 -20.01
C MET A 42 -20.00 -1.04 -19.94
N GLU A 43 -20.97 -0.19 -20.29
CA GLU A 43 -22.40 -0.53 -20.25
C GLU A 43 -22.79 -1.56 -21.31
N THR A 44 -22.23 -1.45 -22.52
CA THR A 44 -22.61 -2.30 -23.66
C THR A 44 -21.96 -3.68 -23.61
N TYR A 45 -20.66 -3.74 -23.27
CA TYR A 45 -19.87 -4.98 -23.36
C TYR A 45 -19.45 -5.51 -22.00
N GLY A 46 -19.13 -4.63 -21.05
CA GLY A 46 -18.58 -5.02 -19.76
C GLY A 46 -17.40 -5.99 -19.91
N ALA A 47 -17.37 -7.03 -19.07
CA ALA A 47 -16.29 -8.03 -19.07
C ALA A 47 -16.27 -8.96 -20.30
N SER A 48 -17.25 -8.87 -21.23
CA SER A 48 -17.26 -9.69 -22.44
C SER A 48 -16.27 -9.20 -23.53
N ASP A 49 -15.81 -7.95 -23.44
CA ASP A 49 -14.75 -7.41 -24.30
C ASP A 49 -13.39 -7.44 -23.56
N PRO A 50 -12.42 -8.25 -24.02
CA PRO A 50 -11.11 -8.35 -23.39
C PRO A 50 -10.36 -7.01 -23.24
N SER A 51 -10.62 -6.05 -24.13
CA SER A 51 -9.95 -4.75 -24.09
C SER A 51 -10.36 -3.88 -22.90
N LEU A 52 -11.57 -4.09 -22.34
CA LEU A 52 -11.97 -3.44 -21.11
C LEU A 52 -11.25 -4.04 -19.89
N ILE A 53 -11.01 -5.35 -19.91
CA ILE A 53 -10.24 -6.05 -18.87
C ILE A 53 -8.77 -5.58 -18.89
N GLU A 54 -8.16 -5.50 -20.07
CA GLU A 54 -6.83 -4.92 -20.26
C GLU A 54 -6.75 -3.47 -19.74
N LEU A 55 -7.74 -2.64 -20.11
CA LEU A 55 -7.81 -1.26 -19.67
C LEU A 55 -7.91 -1.18 -18.14
N LEU A 56 -8.77 -1.97 -17.51
CA LEU A 56 -8.95 -1.98 -16.06
C LEU A 56 -7.68 -2.46 -15.33
N PHE A 57 -7.01 -3.50 -15.84
CA PHE A 57 -5.73 -3.96 -15.32
C PHE A 57 -4.67 -2.84 -15.36
N GLN A 58 -4.52 -2.19 -16.52
CA GLN A 58 -3.56 -1.10 -16.67
C GLN A 58 -3.96 0.16 -15.89
N TYR A 59 -5.25 0.38 -15.68
CA TYR A 59 -5.74 1.50 -14.87
C TYR A 59 -5.36 1.31 -13.40
N GLY A 60 -5.42 0.09 -12.86
CA GLY A 60 -4.92 -0.20 -11.52
C GLY A 60 -3.43 0.14 -11.36
N ARG A 61 -2.60 -0.25 -12.35
CA ARG A 61 -1.17 0.11 -12.38
C ARG A 61 -0.96 1.62 -12.46
N TYR A 62 -1.68 2.30 -13.35
CA TYR A 62 -1.65 3.75 -13.50
C TYR A 62 -1.99 4.47 -12.20
N LEU A 63 -3.08 4.08 -11.52
CA LEU A 63 -3.51 4.70 -10.28
C LEU A 63 -2.46 4.55 -9.18
N LEU A 64 -1.83 3.38 -9.07
CA LEU A 64 -0.78 3.17 -8.07
C LEU A 64 0.48 4.02 -8.36
N ILE A 65 0.92 4.07 -9.63
CA ILE A 65 2.01 4.97 -10.07
C ILE A 65 1.69 6.43 -9.72
N ALA A 66 0.45 6.86 -9.89
CA ALA A 66 0.04 8.23 -9.64
C ALA A 66 -0.17 8.57 -8.15
N SER A 67 -0.37 7.58 -7.28
CA SER A 67 -0.77 7.80 -5.87
C SER A 67 0.23 7.29 -4.83
N SER A 68 1.24 6.51 -5.22
CA SER A 68 2.22 5.94 -4.30
C SER A 68 3.61 5.90 -4.94
N ARG A 69 4.36 7.00 -4.85
CA ARG A 69 5.75 7.09 -5.34
C ARG A 69 6.72 7.19 -4.15
N PRO A 70 7.97 6.73 -4.28
CA PRO A 70 8.96 6.90 -3.22
C PRO A 70 9.00 8.34 -2.68
N GLY A 71 8.96 8.49 -1.36
CA GLY A 71 8.93 9.80 -0.69
C GLY A 71 7.54 10.42 -0.53
N THR A 72 6.46 9.79 -1.01
CA THR A 72 5.07 10.20 -0.72
C THR A 72 4.49 9.42 0.46
N LEU A 73 3.25 9.75 0.84
CA LEU A 73 2.43 8.85 1.67
C LEU A 73 1.86 7.70 0.82
N PRO A 74 1.49 6.58 1.45
CA PRO A 74 0.82 5.50 0.75
C PRO A 74 -0.58 5.91 0.26
N ALA A 75 -1.03 5.35 -0.86
CA ALA A 75 -2.41 5.46 -1.33
C ALA A 75 -3.44 5.13 -0.21
N ASN A 76 -4.34 6.08 0.08
CA ASN A 76 -5.42 5.91 1.06
C ASN A 76 -6.69 5.30 0.39
N LEU A 77 -7.84 5.32 1.07
CA LEU A 77 -9.12 4.79 0.52
C LEU A 77 -9.50 5.36 -0.86
N GLN A 78 -9.03 6.56 -1.21
CA GLN A 78 -9.27 7.22 -2.48
C GLN A 78 -7.97 7.51 -3.25
N GLY A 79 -6.88 6.79 -2.94
CA GLY A 79 -5.55 7.08 -3.48
C GLY A 79 -5.03 8.41 -2.97
N ILE A 80 -5.21 9.46 -3.80
CA ILE A 80 -4.95 10.86 -3.48
C ILE A 80 -6.09 11.80 -3.94
N TRP A 81 -7.19 11.25 -4.44
CA TRP A 81 -8.25 12.02 -5.12
C TRP A 81 -9.47 12.16 -4.23
N ASN A 82 -9.63 13.31 -3.59
CA ASN A 82 -10.77 13.60 -2.72
C ASN A 82 -11.26 15.04 -2.88
N ALA A 83 -12.57 15.22 -3.05
CA ALA A 83 -13.22 16.53 -3.17
C ALA A 83 -13.98 16.96 -1.91
N TYR A 84 -14.05 16.10 -0.88
CA TYR A 84 -14.85 16.34 0.32
C TYR A 84 -14.00 16.77 1.51
N THR A 85 -14.40 17.80 2.24
CA THR A 85 -13.78 18.14 3.54
C THR A 85 -13.94 17.01 4.56
N ARG A 86 -15.13 16.38 4.58
CA ARG A 86 -15.44 15.18 5.37
C ARG A 86 -15.64 14.00 4.44
N ALA A 87 -14.53 13.44 3.98
CA ALA A 87 -14.58 12.30 3.07
C ALA A 87 -15.23 11.06 3.72
N PRO A 88 -15.92 10.21 2.95
CA PRO A 88 -16.39 8.91 3.42
C PRO A 88 -15.27 8.13 4.13
N TRP A 89 -15.55 7.66 5.34
CA TRP A 89 -14.57 6.99 6.22
C TRP A 89 -13.25 7.76 6.37
N SER A 90 -13.32 9.09 6.33
CA SER A 90 -12.19 10.02 6.43
C SER A 90 -11.14 9.90 5.32
N SER A 91 -11.40 9.14 4.24
CA SER A 91 -10.40 8.80 3.21
C SER A 91 -9.06 8.37 3.82
N ASN A 92 -9.12 7.63 4.93
CA ASN A 92 -7.95 7.27 5.73
C ASN A 92 -7.34 5.94 5.27
N TRP A 93 -6.55 5.27 6.12
CA TRP A 93 -6.09 3.91 5.85
C TRP A 93 -6.85 2.93 6.73
N THR A 94 -7.78 2.21 6.12
CA THR A 94 -8.51 1.10 6.74
C THR A 94 -7.69 -0.19 6.58
N LEU A 95 -7.16 -0.68 7.69
CA LEU A 95 -6.15 -1.73 7.81
C LEU A 95 -6.73 -3.13 8.02
N ASN A 96 -8.05 -3.31 7.96
CA ASN A 96 -8.67 -4.63 8.02
C ASN A 96 -9.02 -5.20 6.64
N ILE A 97 -8.66 -4.49 5.54
CA ILE A 97 -8.65 -5.01 4.16
C ILE A 97 -8.14 -3.95 3.15
N ASN A 98 -8.62 -2.71 3.23
CA ASN A 98 -8.51 -1.75 2.12
C ASN A 98 -7.08 -1.30 1.85
N ALA A 99 -6.35 -0.92 2.89
CA ALA A 99 -4.97 -0.48 2.77
C ALA A 99 -4.06 -1.61 2.25
N GLN A 100 -4.33 -2.86 2.62
CA GLN A 100 -3.63 -4.01 2.06
C GLN A 100 -3.97 -4.20 0.58
N MET A 101 -5.27 -4.13 0.24
CA MET A 101 -5.79 -4.32 -1.11
C MET A 101 -5.18 -3.34 -2.10
N ASN A 102 -4.98 -2.07 -1.70
CA ASN A 102 -4.30 -1.06 -2.52
C ASN A 102 -2.92 -1.53 -3.05
N TYR A 103 -2.26 -2.44 -2.34
CA TYR A 103 -0.89 -2.89 -2.64
C TYR A 103 -0.79 -4.37 -3.02
N TRP A 104 -1.90 -5.09 -3.21
CA TRP A 104 -1.83 -6.52 -3.55
C TRP A 104 -1.10 -6.79 -4.88
N SER A 105 -1.26 -5.91 -5.85
CA SER A 105 -0.65 -6.04 -7.17
C SER A 105 0.72 -5.37 -7.31
N VAL A 106 1.22 -4.66 -6.28
CA VAL A 106 2.41 -3.80 -6.43
C VAL A 106 3.64 -4.55 -6.90
N GLU A 107 3.88 -5.75 -6.35
CA GLU A 107 5.02 -6.58 -6.73
C GLU A 107 4.73 -7.36 -8.03
N THR A 108 3.55 -7.99 -8.13
CA THR A 108 3.20 -8.83 -9.28
C THR A 108 2.98 -8.04 -10.57
N ALA A 109 2.62 -6.75 -10.47
CA ALA A 109 2.45 -5.83 -11.59
C ALA A 109 3.72 -5.00 -11.88
N ASN A 110 4.87 -5.40 -11.32
CA ASN A 110 6.19 -4.85 -11.57
C ASN A 110 6.31 -3.34 -11.24
N LEU A 111 5.85 -2.97 -10.04
CA LEU A 111 5.85 -1.62 -9.49
C LEU A 111 6.45 -1.59 -8.07
N SER A 112 7.49 -2.39 -7.82
CA SER A 112 8.03 -2.61 -6.46
C SER A 112 8.37 -1.31 -5.73
N GLU A 113 8.92 -0.32 -6.44
CA GLU A 113 9.26 1.00 -5.89
C GLU A 113 8.02 1.79 -5.42
N CYS A 114 6.83 1.51 -5.96
CA CYS A 114 5.59 2.10 -5.49
C CYS A 114 5.12 1.52 -4.14
N HIS A 115 5.76 0.47 -3.64
CA HIS A 115 5.44 -0.14 -2.34
C HIS A 115 6.09 0.63 -1.17
N ASP A 116 7.22 1.31 -1.43
CA ASP A 116 8.03 2.02 -0.42
C ASP A 116 7.20 2.91 0.52
N PRO A 117 6.23 3.72 0.04
CA PRO A 117 5.42 4.54 0.93
C PRO A 117 4.66 3.76 2.00
N LEU A 118 4.12 2.57 1.67
CA LEU A 118 3.43 1.73 2.65
C LEU A 118 4.43 1.14 3.63
N LEU A 119 5.59 0.69 3.15
CA LEU A 119 6.61 0.05 3.96
C LEU A 119 7.19 1.02 4.99
N ASP A 120 7.41 2.28 4.59
CA ASP A 120 7.80 3.37 5.49
C ASP A 120 6.68 3.72 6.48
N PHE A 121 5.44 3.77 6.02
CA PHE A 121 4.29 4.03 6.87
C PHE A 121 4.09 2.94 7.94
N ILE A 122 4.32 1.66 7.62
CA ILE A 122 4.38 0.57 8.60
C ILE A 122 5.47 0.84 9.65
N GLY A 123 6.61 1.39 9.25
CA GLY A 123 7.65 1.83 10.17
C GLY A 123 7.17 2.88 11.17
N LYS A 124 6.39 3.87 10.70
CA LYS A 124 5.76 4.88 11.57
C LYS A 124 4.78 4.25 12.55
N LEU A 125 3.90 3.35 12.08
CA LEU A 125 2.95 2.63 12.93
C LEU A 125 3.65 1.75 13.96
N ALA A 126 4.79 1.15 13.62
CA ALA A 126 5.58 0.37 14.55
C ALA A 126 6.22 1.20 15.68
N VAL A 127 6.37 2.51 15.48
CA VAL A 127 6.81 3.44 16.54
C VAL A 127 5.64 3.83 17.43
N THR A 128 4.54 4.34 16.86
CA THR A 128 3.37 4.79 17.63
C THR A 128 2.64 3.64 18.32
N GLY A 129 2.56 2.49 17.66
CA GLY A 129 1.90 1.28 18.14
C GLY A 129 2.56 0.62 19.35
N LYS A 130 3.82 0.96 19.68
CA LYS A 130 4.45 0.53 20.94
C LYS A 130 3.75 1.09 22.16
N GLN A 131 3.37 2.37 22.10
CA GLN A 131 2.63 3.02 23.18
C GLN A 131 1.24 2.39 23.32
N THR A 132 0.55 2.17 22.20
CA THR A 132 -0.75 1.47 22.21
C THR A 132 -0.65 0.07 22.80
N ALA A 133 0.37 -0.71 22.43
CA ALA A 133 0.57 -2.06 22.96
C ALA A 133 0.75 -2.04 24.49
N SER A 134 1.55 -1.10 25.00
CA SER A 134 1.77 -0.93 26.45
C SER A 134 0.49 -0.49 27.17
N ASP A 135 -0.16 0.57 26.69
CA ASP A 135 -1.25 1.23 27.43
C ASP A 135 -2.55 0.43 27.41
N TYR A 136 -2.88 -0.22 26.29
CA TYR A 136 -4.16 -0.95 26.14
C TYR A 136 -4.05 -2.42 26.54
N TYR A 137 -2.86 -3.00 26.47
CA TYR A 137 -2.68 -4.45 26.61
C TYR A 137 -1.58 -4.85 27.58
N GLY A 138 -0.82 -3.92 28.15
CA GLY A 138 0.36 -4.25 28.97
C GLY A 138 1.42 -5.04 28.19
N ALA A 139 1.38 -4.99 26.85
CA ALA A 139 2.15 -5.86 25.98
C ALA A 139 3.41 -5.15 25.45
N ARG A 140 4.41 -5.96 25.12
CA ARG A 140 5.58 -5.49 24.35
C ARG A 140 5.25 -5.46 22.86
N GLY A 141 6.23 -5.10 22.03
CA GLY A 141 6.04 -5.09 20.58
C GLY A 141 5.25 -3.86 20.14
N TRP A 142 4.47 -3.97 19.08
CA TRP A 142 3.60 -2.89 18.61
C TRP A 142 2.31 -3.45 18.03
N VAL A 143 1.25 -2.65 18.11
CA VAL A 143 -0.08 -2.99 17.58
C VAL A 143 -0.64 -1.82 16.78
N ALA A 144 -1.44 -2.13 15.76
CA ALA A 144 -2.32 -1.18 15.09
C ALA A 144 -3.68 -1.84 14.86
N HIS A 145 -4.74 -1.06 15.04
CA HIS A 145 -6.12 -1.53 14.89
C HIS A 145 -6.62 -1.39 13.44
N HIS A 146 -7.94 -1.48 13.22
CA HIS A 146 -8.52 -1.49 11.88
C HIS A 146 -8.38 -0.17 11.11
N ASN A 147 -8.07 0.96 11.75
CA ASN A 147 -7.97 2.27 11.09
C ASN A 147 -6.73 3.03 11.57
N THR A 148 -6.12 3.79 10.67
CA THR A 148 -5.08 4.78 10.97
C THR A 148 -5.22 5.99 10.05
N ASP A 149 -4.40 7.02 10.28
CA ASP A 149 -4.43 8.30 9.59
C ASP A 149 -3.00 8.84 9.35
N ILE A 150 -2.91 10.06 8.83
CA ILE A 150 -1.61 10.67 8.48
C ILE A 150 -0.69 10.81 9.70
N TRP A 151 -1.25 10.85 10.91
CA TRP A 151 -0.52 10.96 12.17
C TRP A 151 0.01 9.61 12.66
N GLY A 152 -0.44 8.51 12.07
CA GLY A 152 -0.05 7.16 12.47
C GLY A 152 -0.79 6.69 13.72
N HIS A 153 -2.07 7.07 13.85
CA HIS A 153 -2.92 6.63 14.94
C HIS A 153 -3.03 5.10 15.00
N THR A 154 -2.80 4.50 16.17
CA THR A 154 -2.76 3.03 16.34
C THR A 154 -3.76 2.50 17.35
N THR A 155 -4.47 3.33 18.11
CA THR A 155 -5.50 2.87 19.07
C THR A 155 -6.79 2.42 18.36
N PRO A 156 -7.69 1.67 19.00
CA PRO A 156 -8.99 1.34 18.42
C PRO A 156 -9.75 2.62 18.05
N ALA A 157 -10.37 2.65 16.86
CA ALA A 157 -11.26 3.77 16.52
C ALA A 157 -12.60 3.65 17.28
N GLY A 158 -13.57 4.53 16.97
CA GLY A 158 -14.90 4.48 17.60
C GLY A 158 -15.08 5.44 18.78
N GLY A 159 -14.27 6.49 18.88
CA GLY A 159 -14.56 7.65 19.71
C GLY A 159 -14.83 7.33 21.18
N ASN A 160 -14.01 6.44 21.78
CA ASN A 160 -14.12 6.02 23.17
C ASN A 160 -15.48 5.37 23.54
N GLY A 161 -15.98 4.48 22.66
CA GLY A 161 -17.17 3.67 22.92
C GLY A 161 -18.43 4.11 22.18
N ALA A 162 -18.36 5.16 21.37
CA ALA A 162 -19.44 5.56 20.46
C ALA A 162 -19.55 4.63 19.23
N GLY A 163 -18.43 4.04 18.81
CA GLY A 163 -18.35 3.05 17.75
C GLY A 163 -18.64 1.64 18.23
N ASP A 164 -19.08 0.78 17.31
CA ASP A 164 -19.36 -0.62 17.61
C ASP A 164 -18.06 -1.43 17.74
N ALA A 165 -17.95 -2.22 18.81
CA ALA A 165 -16.79 -3.06 19.08
C ALA A 165 -16.50 -4.07 17.95
N SER A 166 -17.53 -4.51 17.22
CA SER A 166 -17.43 -5.48 16.11
C SER A 166 -16.48 -5.06 15.00
N TRP A 167 -16.27 -3.76 14.79
CA TRP A 167 -15.27 -3.23 13.86
C TRP A 167 -14.16 -2.47 14.58
N ALA A 168 -14.45 -1.79 15.69
CA ALA A 168 -13.49 -0.95 16.39
C ALA A 168 -12.32 -1.75 16.98
N MET A 169 -12.65 -2.82 17.71
CA MET A 169 -11.70 -3.61 18.50
C MET A 169 -11.11 -4.76 17.67
N TRP A 170 -10.22 -4.42 16.76
CA TRP A 170 -9.56 -5.41 15.90
C TRP A 170 -8.04 -5.16 15.86
N PRO A 171 -7.24 -5.76 16.76
CA PRO A 171 -5.81 -5.48 16.95
C PRO A 171 -4.89 -6.22 15.95
N MET A 172 -5.36 -6.49 14.74
CA MET A 172 -4.65 -7.32 13.75
C MET A 172 -4.14 -6.52 12.55
N GLY A 173 -4.34 -5.20 12.52
CA GLY A 173 -3.93 -4.33 11.40
C GLY A 173 -2.43 -4.34 11.20
N GLY A 174 -1.66 -4.18 12.29
CA GLY A 174 -0.21 -4.28 12.26
C GLY A 174 0.29 -5.64 11.75
N VAL A 175 -0.34 -6.74 12.17
CA VAL A 175 0.01 -8.10 11.76
C VAL A 175 -0.21 -8.33 10.27
N TRP A 176 -1.36 -7.90 9.74
CA TRP A 176 -1.63 -8.07 8.32
C TRP A 176 -0.70 -7.19 7.48
N LEU A 177 -0.48 -5.94 7.89
CA LEU A 177 0.48 -5.07 7.23
C LEU A 177 1.91 -5.65 7.24
N ALA A 178 2.32 -6.34 8.30
CA ALA A 178 3.63 -6.98 8.37
C ALA A 178 3.88 -7.99 7.22
N GLN A 179 2.82 -8.59 6.65
CA GLN A 179 2.97 -9.45 5.48
C GLN A 179 3.50 -8.69 4.25
N HIS A 180 3.26 -7.38 4.14
CA HIS A 180 3.79 -6.57 3.04
C HIS A 180 5.31 -6.40 3.11
N LEU A 181 5.88 -6.28 4.32
CA LEU A 181 7.34 -6.28 4.53
C LEU A 181 7.96 -7.59 4.02
N TRP A 182 7.34 -8.72 4.36
CA TRP A 182 7.77 -10.04 3.89
C TRP A 182 7.63 -10.20 2.37
N LYS A 183 6.47 -9.81 1.80
CA LYS A 183 6.23 -9.89 0.36
C LYS A 183 7.27 -9.10 -0.43
N HIS A 184 7.54 -7.85 -0.03
CA HIS A 184 8.53 -7.02 -0.71
C HIS A 184 9.92 -7.68 -0.74
N TYR A 185 10.33 -8.26 0.40
CA TYR A 185 11.57 -9.02 0.47
C TYR A 185 11.56 -10.26 -0.44
N ALA A 186 10.50 -11.07 -0.38
CA ALA A 186 10.39 -12.32 -1.14
C ALA A 186 10.39 -12.10 -2.67
N PHE A 187 9.70 -11.06 -3.16
CA PHE A 187 9.65 -10.75 -4.59
C PHE A 187 10.97 -10.23 -5.15
N ASN A 188 11.80 -9.60 -4.32
CA ASN A 188 13.06 -9.02 -4.74
C ASN A 188 14.29 -9.86 -4.38
N TRP A 189 14.09 -11.03 -3.75
CA TRP A 189 15.15 -11.92 -3.26
C TRP A 189 16.26 -12.21 -4.29
N ILE A 190 15.90 -12.46 -5.56
CA ILE A 190 16.88 -12.81 -6.62
C ILE A 190 17.72 -11.60 -7.05
N VAL A 191 17.17 -10.39 -7.03
CA VAL A 191 17.94 -9.15 -7.29
C VAL A 191 19.07 -9.00 -6.25
N TYR A 192 18.89 -9.57 -5.07
CA TYR A 192 19.81 -9.42 -3.93
C TYR A 192 20.92 -10.48 -3.84
N PHE A 193 20.90 -11.56 -4.62
CA PHE A 193 21.97 -12.59 -4.61
C PHE A 193 23.00 -12.44 -5.74
N GLY A 194 22.74 -11.60 -6.73
CA GLY A 194 23.70 -11.29 -7.81
C GLY A 194 24.67 -10.15 -7.48
N VAL A 195 24.48 -9.48 -6.34
CA VAL A 195 25.30 -8.36 -5.87
C VAL A 195 25.91 -8.77 -4.53
N ALA A 196 27.22 -8.57 -4.38
CA ALA A 196 27.97 -8.97 -3.18
C ALA A 196 27.30 -8.51 -1.87
N GLU A 197 27.59 -9.20 -0.76
CA GLU A 197 27.11 -8.98 0.64
C GLU A 197 27.21 -7.54 1.19
N THR A 198 27.65 -6.58 0.40
CA THR A 198 27.74 -5.16 0.70
C THR A 198 26.50 -4.34 0.28
N ASP A 199 25.46 -4.97 -0.27
CA ASP A 199 24.36 -4.21 -0.86
C ASP A 199 23.31 -3.76 0.17
N ARG A 200 22.79 -2.56 -0.07
CA ARG A 200 21.90 -1.78 0.80
C ARG A 200 20.74 -2.61 1.37
N THR A 201 20.31 -3.65 0.68
CA THR A 201 19.13 -4.49 0.93
C THR A 201 19.28 -5.59 1.97
N PHE A 202 20.47 -6.13 2.21
CA PHE A 202 20.68 -7.03 3.36
C PHE A 202 20.60 -6.25 4.67
N GLU A 203 21.31 -5.12 4.75
CA GLU A 203 21.25 -4.21 5.90
C GLU A 203 19.86 -3.60 6.06
N TRP A 204 19.16 -3.27 4.98
CA TRP A 204 17.78 -2.76 5.05
C TRP A 204 16.80 -3.83 5.54
N THR A 205 16.88 -5.07 5.02
CA THR A 205 16.04 -6.18 5.52
C THR A 205 16.31 -6.48 6.99
N LYS A 206 17.59 -6.55 7.38
CA LYS A 206 18.02 -6.86 8.75
C LYS A 206 17.71 -5.74 9.74
N ASN A 207 17.91 -4.48 9.37
CA ASN A 207 17.80 -3.35 10.30
C ASN A 207 16.42 -2.68 10.27
N ILE A 208 15.64 -2.85 9.20
CA ILE A 208 14.35 -2.16 9.03
C ILE A 208 13.21 -3.16 9.03
N TYR A 209 13.26 -4.23 8.24
CA TYR A 209 12.12 -5.17 8.15
C TYR A 209 12.07 -6.16 9.29
N ALA A 210 13.17 -6.83 9.59
CA ALA A 210 13.21 -7.84 10.64
C ALA A 210 12.79 -7.29 12.03
N PRO A 211 13.19 -6.09 12.47
CA PRO A 211 12.72 -5.54 13.75
C PRO A 211 11.23 -5.21 13.74
N ARG A 212 10.69 -4.73 12.61
CA ARG A 212 9.25 -4.43 12.46
C ARG A 212 8.41 -5.71 12.49
N LEU A 213 8.83 -6.74 11.74
CA LEU A 213 8.24 -8.09 11.73
C LEU A 213 8.31 -8.74 13.12
N ARG A 214 9.47 -8.69 13.77
CA ARG A 214 9.65 -9.20 15.14
C ARG A 214 8.74 -8.46 16.12
N GLY A 215 8.57 -7.15 15.94
CA GLY A 215 7.75 -6.31 16.81
C GLY A 215 6.28 -6.75 16.87
N VAL A 216 5.65 -7.08 15.73
CA VAL A 216 4.26 -7.58 15.74
C VAL A 216 4.17 -8.97 16.37
N TYR A 217 5.17 -9.82 16.12
CA TYR A 217 5.21 -11.16 16.72
C TYR A 217 5.35 -11.09 18.24
N VAL A 218 6.21 -10.20 18.75
CA VAL A 218 6.39 -9.96 20.20
C VAL A 218 5.14 -9.42 20.88
N PHE A 219 4.25 -8.73 20.16
CA PHE A 219 2.97 -8.29 20.72
C PHE A 219 2.02 -9.47 20.99
N PHE A 220 2.00 -10.48 20.11
CA PHE A 220 1.14 -11.67 20.27
C PHE A 220 1.77 -12.78 21.10
N LEU A 221 3.10 -12.82 21.19
CA LEU A 221 3.76 -13.68 22.16
C LEU A 221 3.65 -13.07 23.55
N VAL A 222 2.76 -13.65 24.35
CA VAL A 222 2.68 -13.41 25.79
C VAL A 222 4.10 -13.48 26.34
N ASN A 223 4.53 -12.40 26.97
CA ASN A 223 5.74 -12.41 27.74
C ASN A 223 5.30 -12.57 29.19
N ASP A 224 5.66 -13.69 29.80
CA ASP A 224 5.50 -13.98 31.22
C ASP A 224 5.91 -12.78 32.07
N ARG A 225 4.94 -11.91 32.34
CA ARG A 225 4.97 -10.99 33.46
C ARG A 225 3.74 -11.37 34.24
N ASP A 226 4.02 -12.06 35.34
CA ASP A 226 3.14 -12.28 36.47
C ASP A 226 1.95 -11.31 36.47
N ILE A 227 0.78 -11.82 36.08
CA ILE A 227 -0.52 -11.20 36.34
C ILE A 227 -0.90 -11.54 37.78
#